data_AF-A0A2G6GR90-F1
#
_entry.id   AF-A0A2G6GR90-F1
#
_cell.length_a   1.000
_cell.length_b   1.000
_cell.length_c   1.000
_cell.angle_alpha   90.00
_cell.angle_beta   90.00
_cell.angle_gamma   90.00
#
_symmetry.space_group_name_H-M   'P 1'
#
loop_
_entity.id
_entity.type
_entity.pdbx_description
1 polymer ?
#
loop_
_entity_poly.entity_id
_entity_poly.type
_entity_poly.pdbx_seq_one_letter_code
_entity_poly.pdbx_strand_id
1 'polypeptide(L)' 'GHLENQFTDFLKEQGGELKSEFYIPTVVANLMAAGKVNFKVLQSEAQWFGVTYREDREKVVDALCQLAKQGTYPKDMWTK' A
#
# COMPACT_ATOMS: atom_id res chain seq x y z
N GLY A 1 -6.13 16.72 9.70
CA GLY A 1 -4.68 16.41 9.70
C GLY A 1 -4.02 16.78 8.37
N HIS A 2 -2.69 16.76 8.23
CA HIS A 2 -2.01 17.23 6.99
C HIS A 2 -2.49 16.55 5.70
N LEU A 3 -2.78 15.25 5.76
CA LEU A 3 -3.33 14.45 4.64
C LEU A 3 -4.78 14.81 4.34
N GLU A 4 -5.62 14.91 5.37
CA GLU A 4 -7.04 15.26 5.26
C GLU A 4 -7.27 16.67 4.69
N ASN A 5 -6.46 17.64 5.11
CA ASN A 5 -6.52 19.00 4.58
C ASN A 5 -6.16 19.02 3.09
N GLN A 6 -5.04 18.40 2.71
CA GLN A 6 -4.62 18.32 1.31
C GLN A 6 -5.58 17.51 0.44
N PHE A 7 -6.22 16.49 1.00
CA PHE A 7 -7.25 15.74 0.28
C PHE A 7 -8.50 16.59 0.04
N THR A 8 -8.91 17.38 1.03
CA THR A 8 -10.03 18.33 0.89
C THR A 8 -9.74 19.38 -0.17
N ASP A 9 -8.52 19.91 -0.21
CA ASP A 9 -8.10 20.89 -1.23
C ASP A 9 -8.04 20.25 -2.62
N PHE A 10 -7.49 19.03 -2.74
CA PHE A 10 -7.51 18.25 -3.98
C PHE A 10 -8.94 18.04 -4.52
N LEU A 11 -9.90 17.68 -3.65
CA LEU A 11 -11.29 17.49 -4.08
C LEU A 11 -11.93 18.78 -4.59
N LYS A 12 -11.59 19.93 -4.02
CA LYS A 12 -12.08 21.24 -4.49
C LYS A 12 -11.49 21.63 -5.84
N GLU A 13 -10.20 21.36 -6.03
CA GLU A 13 -9.47 21.80 -7.23
C GLU A 13 -9.64 20.84 -8.41
N GLN A 14 -9.63 19.53 -8.15
CA GLN A 14 -9.53 18.49 -9.19
C GLN A 14 -10.60 17.40 -9.07
N GLY A 15 -11.49 17.43 -8.06
CA GLY A 15 -12.47 16.38 -7.83
C GLY A 15 -13.49 16.14 -8.97
N GLY A 16 -13.61 17.09 -9.91
CA GLY A 16 -14.43 16.94 -11.12
C GLY A 16 -13.72 16.26 -12.30
N GLU A 17 -12.40 16.08 -12.22
CA GLU A 17 -11.61 15.48 -13.29
C GLU A 17 -11.58 13.95 -13.17
N LEU A 18 -12.12 13.26 -14.17
CA LEU A 18 -12.31 11.79 -14.17
C LEU A 18 -11.03 10.95 -14.01
N LYS A 19 -9.87 11.56 -14.24
CA LYS A 19 -8.55 10.90 -14.17
C LYS A 19 -7.63 11.53 -13.11
N SER A 20 -8.13 12.43 -12.29
CA SER A 20 -7.34 12.97 -11.20
C SER A 20 -7.11 11.89 -10.15
N GLU A 21 -5.89 11.81 -9.62
CA GLU A 21 -5.51 10.84 -8.59
C GLU A 21 -4.78 11.53 -7.45
N PHE A 22 -5.23 11.26 -6.22
CA PHE A 22 -4.59 11.78 -5.02
C PHE A 22 -3.54 10.79 -4.50
N TYR A 23 -2.28 11.01 -4.89
CA TYR A 23 -1.18 10.15 -4.49
C TYR A 23 -0.64 10.48 -3.09
N ILE A 24 -0.78 9.54 -2.16
CA ILE A 24 -0.19 9.63 -0.80
C ILE A 24 1.34 9.89 -0.85
N PRO A 25 2.13 9.23 -1.73
CA PRO A 25 3.57 9.48 -1.80
C PRO A 25 3.93 10.94 -2.09
N THR A 26 3.18 11.59 -2.97
CA THR A 26 3.38 13.01 -3.32
C THR A 26 3.14 13.92 -2.12
N VAL A 27 2.07 13.67 -1.37
CA VAL A 27 1.74 14.42 -0.15
C VAL A 27 2.86 14.28 0.89
N VAL A 28 3.31 13.04 1.12
CA VAL A 28 4.39 12.76 2.06
C VAL A 28 5.69 13.44 1.63
N ALA A 29 6.05 13.36 0.35
CA ALA A 29 7.23 14.03 -0.20
C ALA A 29 7.18 15.55 -0.02
N ASN A 30 6.04 16.17 -0.31
CA ASN A 30 5.86 17.62 -0.13
C ASN A 30 5.99 18.05 1.33
N LEU A 31 5.43 17.28 2.26
CA LEU A 31 5.52 17.57 3.70
C LEU A 31 6.95 17.42 4.21
N MET A 32 7.69 16.41 3.72
CA MET A 32 9.12 16.24 4.03
C MET A 32 9.95 17.39 3.46
N ALA A 33 9.73 17.78 2.20
CA ALA A 33 10.44 18.88 1.55
C ALA A 33 10.17 20.25 2.23
N ALA A 34 8.95 20.44 2.75
CA ALA A 34 8.57 21.63 3.52
C ALA A 34 9.05 21.60 4.98
N GLY A 35 9.77 20.55 5.42
CA GLY A 35 10.26 20.40 6.79
C GLY A 35 9.17 20.24 7.85
N LYS A 36 7.94 19.87 7.46
CA LYS A 36 6.78 19.80 8.36
C LYS A 36 6.66 18.47 9.09
N VAL A 37 7.32 17.42 8.61
CA VAL A 37 7.24 16.05 9.14
C VAL A 37 8.56 15.31 8.95
N ASN A 38 8.85 14.38 9.86
CA ASN A 38 9.93 13.41 9.74
C ASN A 38 9.35 12.00 9.69
N PHE A 39 9.81 11.19 8.73
CA PHE A 39 9.39 9.80 8.61
C PHE A 39 10.55 8.86 8.97
N LYS A 40 10.24 7.84 9.77
CA LYS A 40 11.17 6.74 10.06
C LYS A 40 10.84 5.55 9.17
N VAL A 41 11.80 5.14 8.35
CA VAL A 41 11.68 3.91 7.56
C VAL A 41 11.97 2.72 8.47
N LEU A 42 11.01 1.81 8.60
CA LEU A 42 11.17 0.56 9.34
C LEU A 42 11.55 -0.55 8.38
N GLN A 43 12.62 -1.28 8.68
CA GLN A 43 13.01 -2.46 7.93
C GLN A 43 12.21 -3.68 8.41
N SER A 44 11.78 -4.51 7.46
CA SER A 44 11.10 -5.77 7.72
C SER A 44 11.83 -6.89 6.98
N GLU A 45 11.96 -8.04 7.62
CA GLU A 45 12.48 -9.26 7.00
C GLU A 45 11.43 -9.95 6.10
N ALA A 46 10.16 -9.53 6.21
CA ALA A 46 9.09 -10.06 5.38
C ALA A 46 9.28 -9.67 3.91
N GLN A 47 9.13 -10.65 3.02
CA GLN A 47 9.15 -10.41 1.58
C GLN A 47 7.73 -10.05 1.10
N TRP A 48 7.63 -8.93 0.38
CA TRP A 48 6.39 -8.56 -0.29
C TRP A 48 6.27 -9.31 -1.62
N PHE A 49 5.08 -9.85 -1.87
CA PHE A 49 4.70 -10.48 -3.13
C PHE A 49 3.24 -10.16 -3.45
N GLY A 50 2.92 -10.06 -4.74
CA GLY A 50 1.61 -9.67 -5.23
C GLY A 50 1.45 -9.99 -6.71
N VAL A 51 0.24 -9.81 -7.22
CA VAL A 51 -0.08 -10.06 -8.63
C VAL A 51 -0.20 -8.72 -9.34
N THR A 52 0.79 -8.37 -10.15
CA THR A 52 0.73 -7.17 -11.02
C THR A 52 0.25 -7.56 -12.42
N TYR A 53 0.74 -8.70 -12.93
CA TYR A 53 0.26 -9.32 -14.16
C TYR A 53 -0.28 -10.72 -13.89
N ARG A 54 -1.03 -11.27 -14.85
CA ARG A 54 -1.72 -12.57 -14.68
C ARG A 54 -0.73 -13.70 -14.40
N GLU A 55 0.46 -13.61 -14.97
CA GLU A 55 1.54 -14.58 -14.87
C GLU A 55 2.15 -14.65 -13.45
N ASP A 56 2.01 -13.59 -12.65
CA ASP A 56 2.51 -13.56 -11.26
C ASP A 56 1.67 -14.44 -10.34
N ARG A 57 0.46 -14.82 -10.77
CA ARG A 57 -0.49 -15.59 -9.95
C ARG A 57 0.11 -16.90 -9.44
N GLU A 58 0.80 -17.66 -10.29
CA GLU A 58 1.35 -18.96 -9.90
C GLU A 58 2.38 -18.79 -8.78
N LYS A 59 3.28 -17.81 -8.91
CA LYS A 59 4.28 -17.50 -7.87
C LYS A 59 3.65 -17.12 -6.55
N VAL A 60 2.60 -16.29 -6.56
CA VAL A 60 1.90 -15.86 -5.34
C VAL A 60 1.19 -17.03 -4.66
N VAL A 61 0.52 -17.89 -5.43
CA VAL A 61 -0.16 -19.09 -4.89
C VAL A 61 0.86 -20.04 -4.27
N ASP A 62 1.98 -20.27 -4.93
CA ASP A 62 3.04 -21.13 -4.42
C ASP A 62 3.65 -20.58 -3.13
N ALA A 63 3.91 -19.26 -3.06
CA ALA A 63 4.39 -18.61 -1.85
C ALA A 63 3.43 -18.78 -0.66
N LEU A 64 2.12 -18.58 -0.88
CA LEU A 64 1.10 -18.79 0.14
C LEU A 64 1.02 -20.25 0.59
N CYS A 65 1.06 -21.20 -0.35
CA CYS A 65 1.08 -22.63 -0.05
C CYS A 65 2.31 -23.02 0.78
N GLN A 66 3.48 -22.46 0.50
CA GLN A 66 4.69 -22.70 1.29
C GLN A 66 4.55 -22.14 2.70
N LEU A 67 4.04 -20.92 2.86
CA LEU A 67 3.82 -20.31 4.17
C LEU A 67 2.81 -21.12 5.01
N ALA A 68 1.77 -21.68 4.40
CA ALA A 68 0.83 -22.58 5.07
C ALA A 68 1.49 -23.93 5.45
N LYS A 69 2.29 -24.53 4.55
CA LYS A 69 3.02 -25.78 4.82
C LYS A 69 4.06 -25.62 5.95
N GLN A 70 4.67 -24.45 6.05
CA GLN A 70 5.61 -24.10 7.12
C GLN A 70 4.91 -23.84 8.46
N GLY A 71 3.58 -23.80 8.48
CA GLY A 71 2.79 -23.53 9.68
C GLY A 71 2.76 -22.05 10.08
N THR A 72 3.35 -21.15 9.29
CA THR A 72 3.28 -19.69 9.51
C THR A 72 1.84 -19.20 9.49
N TYR A 73 1.00 -19.82 8.66
CA TYR A 73 -0.43 -19.56 8.59
C TYR A 73 -1.23 -20.86 8.62
N PRO A 74 -2.43 -20.86 9.22
CA PRO A 74 -3.34 -21.99 9.13
C PRO A 74 -3.80 -22.16 7.68
N LYS A 75 -4.04 -23.42 7.27
CA LYS A 75 -4.53 -23.75 5.93
C LYS A 75 -5.86 -23.05 5.62
N ASP A 76 -6.76 -23.00 6.61
CA ASP A 76 -8.03 -22.30 6.53
C ASP A 76 -8.01 -21.13 7.52
N MET A 77 -7.81 -19.91 7.01
CA MET A 77 -7.75 -18.70 7.85
C MET A 77 -9.12 -18.27 8.40
N TRP A 78 -10.20 -18.61 7.71
CA TRP A 78 -11.55 -18.18 8.06
C TRP A 78 -12.45 -19.40 8.18
N THR A 79 -12.81 -19.77 9.41
CA THR A 79 -13.91 -20.69 9.66
C THR A 79 -15.23 -19.95 9.51
N LYS A 80 -16.21 -20.59 8.85
CA LYS A 80 -17.60 -20.12 8.79
C LYS A 80 -18.27 -20.17 10.16
#